data_AF-A0A2I1GYQ1-F1
#
_entry.id   AF-A0A2I1GYQ1-F1
#
_cell.length_a   1.000
_cell.length_b   1.000
_cell.length_c   1.000
_cell.angle_alpha   90.00
_cell.angle_beta   90.00
_cell.angle_gamma   90.00
#
_symmetry.space_group_name_H-M   'P 1'
#
loop_
_entity.id
_entity.type
_entity.pdbx_description
1 polymer ?
#
loop_
_entity_poly.entity_id
_entity_poly.type
_entity_poly.pdbx_seq_one_letter_code
_entity_poly.pdbx_strand_id
1 'polypeptide(L)'
;FKKFCKDVISATQVSHSVILLSLLYIHRMKINNPTIKGQNGSEYRTFTVALMLANKFLDDNTYTNKTWSEVTNIPVSEINTMEMEFLSSLDYELYVSERQYFEWVKKMDSFV
;
A
#
# COMPACT_ATOMS: atom_id res chain seq x y z
N PHE A 1 14.65 -0.26 5.44
CA PHE A 1 13.27 0.20 5.24
C PHE A 1 13.17 1.63 4.69
N LYS A 2 13.54 2.71 5.41
CA LYS A 2 13.40 4.09 4.90
C LYS A 2 13.98 4.33 3.50
N LYS A 3 15.20 3.81 3.24
CA LYS A 3 15.83 3.87 1.92
C LYS A 3 14.97 3.17 0.85
N PHE A 4 14.51 1.96 1.12
CA PHE A 4 13.62 1.21 0.23
C PHE A 4 12.34 1.98 -0.10
N CYS A 5 11.66 2.58 0.87
CA CYS A 5 10.47 3.40 0.59
C CYS A 5 10.79 4.56 -0.35
N LYS A 6 11.92 5.27 -0.12
CA LYS A 6 12.36 6.35 -1.02
C LYS A 6 12.66 5.84 -2.42
N ASP A 7 13.37 4.72 -2.55
CA ASP A 7 13.74 4.14 -3.83
C ASP A 7 12.49 3.72 -4.63
N VAL A 8 11.54 3.04 -3.98
CA VAL A 8 10.27 2.62 -4.61
C VAL A 8 9.39 3.81 -5.00
N ILE A 9 9.21 4.79 -4.11
CA ILE A 9 8.43 6.01 -4.43
C ILE A 9 9.08 6.77 -5.58
N SER A 10 10.41 6.88 -5.58
CA SER A 10 11.13 7.58 -6.65
C SER A 10 11.11 6.82 -7.97
N ALA A 11 11.13 5.48 -7.95
CA ALA A 11 11.05 4.68 -9.17
C ALA A 11 9.64 4.69 -9.77
N THR A 12 8.61 4.70 -8.93
CA THR A 12 7.20 4.64 -9.37
C THR A 12 6.59 6.01 -9.62
N GLN A 13 7.15 7.10 -9.11
CA GLN A 13 6.63 8.47 -9.29
C GLN A 13 5.13 8.60 -8.93
N VAL A 14 4.64 7.77 -8.00
CA VAL A 14 3.24 7.81 -7.55
C VAL A 14 2.93 9.12 -6.83
N SER A 15 1.67 9.55 -6.93
CA SER A 15 1.22 10.80 -6.32
C SER A 15 1.25 10.73 -4.79
N HIS A 16 1.26 11.91 -4.15
CA HIS A 16 1.16 11.99 -2.69
C HIS A 16 -0.13 11.34 -2.17
N SER A 17 -1.24 11.47 -2.90
CA SER A 17 -2.53 10.86 -2.57
C SER A 17 -2.46 9.33 -2.55
N VAL A 18 -1.74 8.72 -3.50
CA VAL A 18 -1.49 7.27 -3.52
C VAL A 18 -0.70 6.83 -2.30
N ILE A 19 0.32 7.59 -1.90
CA ILE A 19 1.08 7.29 -0.69
C ILE A 19 0.17 7.36 0.54
N LEU A 20 -0.63 8.41 0.70
CA LEU A 20 -1.56 8.56 1.82
C LEU A 20 -2.61 7.45 1.87
N LEU A 21 -3.18 7.09 0.72
CA LEU A 21 -4.15 6.00 0.61
C LEU A 21 -3.52 4.65 0.96
N SER A 22 -2.28 4.39 0.54
CA SER A 22 -1.56 3.16 0.90
C SER A 22 -1.39 3.03 2.42
N LEU A 23 -1.11 4.14 3.11
CA LEU A 23 -0.99 4.15 4.57
C LEU A 23 -2.34 3.90 5.24
N LEU A 24 -3.44 4.41 4.68
CA LEU A 24 -4.80 4.12 5.14
C LEU A 24 -5.12 2.62 5.02
N TYR A 25 -4.74 1.99 3.90
CA TYR A 25 -4.91 0.55 3.72
C TYR A 25 -4.11 -0.27 4.73
N ILE A 26 -2.86 0.09 5.00
CA ILE A 26 -2.05 -0.56 6.06
C ILE A 26 -2.71 -0.39 7.43
N HIS A 27 -3.27 0.79 7.72
CA HIS A 27 -4.00 1.06 8.95
C HIS A 27 -5.27 0.21 9.07
N ARG A 28 -6.07 0.08 8.01
CA ARG A 28 -7.25 -0.80 7.97
C ARG A 28 -6.87 -2.27 8.20
N MET A 29 -5.87 -2.77 7.48
CA MET A 29 -5.36 -4.14 7.64
C MET A 29 -5.01 -4.45 9.11
N LYS A 30 -4.31 -3.53 9.79
CA LYS A 30 -3.93 -3.69 11.20
C LYS A 30 -5.11 -3.68 12.16
N ILE A 31 -6.15 -2.89 11.89
CA ILE A 31 -7.36 -2.85 12.72
C ILE A 31 -8.19 -4.13 12.52
N ASN A 32 -8.34 -4.59 11.28
CA ASN A 32 -9.11 -5.80 10.98
C ASN A 32 -8.41 -7.06 11.52
N ASN A 33 -7.08 -7.02 11.68
CA ASN A 33 -6.29 -8.17 12.09
C ASN A 33 -5.37 -7.85 13.28
N PRO A 34 -5.91 -7.61 14.49
CA PRO A 34 -5.15 -7.14 15.65
C PRO A 34 -4.14 -8.17 16.17
N THR A 35 -4.27 -9.44 15.79
CA THR A 35 -3.36 -10.53 16.15
C THR A 35 -2.13 -10.62 15.23
N ILE A 36 -2.14 -9.95 14.08
CA ILE A 36 -1.00 -9.97 13.14
C ILE A 36 0.18 -9.22 13.78
N LYS A 37 1.21 -9.98 14.12
CA LYS A 37 2.52 -9.45 14.47
C LYS A 37 3.39 -9.47 13.22
N GLY A 38 3.79 -8.29 12.76
CA GLY A 38 4.74 -8.19 11.65
C GLY A 38 6.05 -8.90 12.01
N GLN A 39 6.53 -9.75 11.11
CA GLN A 39 7.87 -10.32 11.20
C GLN A 39 8.87 -9.34 10.57
N ASN A 40 10.14 -9.41 10.97
CA ASN A 40 11.19 -8.61 10.33
C ASN A 40 11.20 -8.89 8.83
N GLY A 41 11.13 -7.84 8.01
CA GLY A 41 11.05 -7.95 6.55
C GLY A 41 9.63 -7.93 5.99
N SER A 42 8.60 -8.15 6.81
CA SER A 42 7.20 -8.07 6.36
C SER A 42 6.80 -6.65 5.96
N GLU A 43 7.47 -5.63 6.50
CA GLU A 43 7.20 -4.23 6.19
C GLU A 43 7.45 -3.87 4.72
N TYR A 44 8.39 -4.55 4.05
CA TYR A 44 8.68 -4.33 2.63
C TYR A 44 7.51 -4.81 1.78
N ARG A 45 7.04 -6.04 2.03
CA ARG A 45 5.90 -6.64 1.33
C ARG A 45 4.62 -5.85 1.55
N THR A 46 4.31 -5.56 2.81
CA THR A 46 3.12 -4.80 3.22
C THR A 46 3.11 -3.41 2.57
N PHE A 47 4.26 -2.71 2.57
CA PHE A 47 4.35 -1.41 1.92
C PHE A 47 4.14 -1.52 0.40
N THR A 48 4.82 -2.46 -0.26
CA THR A 48 4.71 -2.66 -1.71
C THR A 48 3.28 -2.95 -2.15
N VAL A 49 2.60 -3.91 -1.51
CA VAL A 49 1.24 -4.29 -1.91
C VAL A 49 0.22 -3.18 -1.63
N ALA A 50 0.34 -2.49 -0.49
CA ALA A 50 -0.54 -1.38 -0.17
C ALA A 50 -0.38 -0.21 -1.15
N LEU A 51 0.87 0.11 -1.54
CA LEU A 51 1.16 1.18 -2.50
C LEU A 51 0.68 0.81 -3.91
N MET A 52 0.88 -0.45 -4.31
CA MET A 52 0.39 -0.99 -5.57
C MET A 52 -1.13 -0.91 -5.67
N LEU A 53 -1.86 -1.36 -4.65
CA LEU A 53 -3.32 -1.31 -4.64
C LEU A 53 -3.84 0.14 -4.61
N ALA A 54 -3.20 1.03 -3.86
CA ALA A 54 -3.56 2.44 -3.85
C ALA A 54 -3.35 3.12 -5.22
N ASN A 55 -2.25 2.79 -5.92
CA ASN A 55 -2.02 3.24 -7.30
C ASN A 55 -3.13 2.71 -8.21
N LYS A 56 -3.39 1.39 -8.18
CA LYS A 56 -4.47 0.75 -8.96
C LYS A 56 -5.87 1.34 -8.72
N PHE A 57 -6.11 1.86 -7.52
CA PHE A 57 -7.41 2.39 -7.13
C PHE A 57 -7.60 3.85 -7.55
N LEU A 58 -6.57 4.69 -7.48
CA LEU A 58 -6.68 6.13 -7.74
C LEU A 58 -6.37 6.55 -9.18
N ASP A 59 -5.51 5.79 -9.86
CA ASP A 59 -5.01 6.17 -11.18
C ASP A 59 -5.63 5.28 -12.27
N ASP A 60 -6.05 5.86 -13.39
CA ASP A 60 -6.60 5.10 -14.52
C ASP A 60 -5.51 4.29 -15.26
N ASN A 61 -4.28 4.81 -15.28
CA ASN A 61 -3.12 4.18 -15.90
C ASN A 61 -2.12 3.76 -14.82
N THR A 62 -2.05 2.46 -14.56
CA THR A 62 -1.30 1.92 -13.41
C THR A 62 -0.23 0.93 -13.83
N TYR A 63 0.76 0.75 -12.96
CA TYR A 63 1.82 -0.21 -13.20
C TYR A 63 1.31 -1.65 -13.05
N THR A 64 1.76 -2.50 -13.97
CA THR A 64 1.48 -3.95 -13.88
C THR A 64 2.22 -4.58 -12.70
N ASN A 65 1.75 -5.73 -12.23
CA ASN A 65 2.44 -6.50 -11.18
C ASN A 65 3.89 -6.87 -11.58
N LYS A 66 4.15 -7.00 -12.90
CA LYS A 66 5.50 -7.21 -13.42
C LYS A 66 6.40 -6.00 -13.16
N THR A 67 5.91 -4.78 -13.38
CA THR A 67 6.67 -3.57 -13.09
C THR A 67 6.94 -3.41 -11.60
N TRP A 68 5.94 -3.70 -10.75
CA TRP A 68 6.14 -3.74 -9.31
C TRP A 68 7.19 -4.79 -8.89
N SER A 69 7.23 -5.93 -9.57
CA SER A 69 8.25 -6.97 -9.37
C SER A 69 9.65 -6.44 -9.68
N GLU A 70 9.82 -5.78 -10.82
CA GLU A 70 11.10 -5.21 -11.26
C GLU A 70 11.60 -4.11 -10.31
N VAL A 71 10.70 -3.22 -9.86
CA VAL A 71 11.06 -2.10 -8.96
C VAL A 71 11.44 -2.60 -7.56
N THR A 72 10.76 -3.62 -7.05
CA THR A 72 10.94 -4.07 -5.66
C THR A 72 11.87 -5.27 -5.52
N ASN A 73 12.25 -5.90 -6.63
CA ASN A 73 12.93 -7.20 -6.67
C ASN A 73 12.17 -8.33 -5.95
N ILE A 74 10.85 -8.21 -5.83
CA ILE A 74 9.98 -9.28 -5.31
C ILE A 74 9.47 -10.08 -6.51
N PRO A 75 9.52 -11.42 -6.51
CA PRO A 75 8.99 -12.23 -7.60
C PRO A 75 7.55 -11.88 -7.94
N VAL A 76 7.22 -11.83 -9.24
CA VAL A 76 5.86 -11.48 -9.69
C VAL A 76 4.79 -12.44 -9.14
N SER A 77 5.12 -13.72 -8.99
CA SER A 77 4.23 -14.71 -8.37
C SER A 77 3.93 -14.38 -6.92
N GLU A 78 4.94 -13.91 -6.18
CA GLU A 78 4.80 -13.48 -4.79
C GLU A 78 3.98 -12.19 -4.70
N ILE A 79 4.17 -11.24 -5.61
CA ILE A 79 3.32 -10.04 -5.70
C ILE A 79 1.86 -10.39 -5.95
N ASN A 80 1.58 -11.33 -6.85
CA ASN A 80 0.21 -11.78 -7.10
C ASN A 80 -0.42 -12.40 -5.85
N THR A 81 0.32 -13.25 -5.13
CA THR A 81 -0.15 -13.83 -3.86
C THR A 81 -0.41 -12.76 -2.82
N MET A 82 0.56 -11.85 -2.62
CA MET A 82 0.45 -10.74 -1.68
C MET A 82 -0.76 -9.86 -2.00
N GLU A 83 -1.03 -9.56 -3.27
CA GLU A 83 -2.19 -8.80 -3.71
C GLU A 83 -3.50 -9.45 -3.25
N MET A 84 -3.66 -10.74 -3.52
CA MET A 84 -4.87 -11.48 -3.15
C MET A 84 -5.04 -11.56 -1.62
N GLU A 85 -3.96 -11.85 -0.90
CA GLU A 85 -3.98 -11.91 0.57
C GLU A 85 -4.32 -10.55 1.18
N PHE A 86 -3.74 -9.47 0.67
CA PHE A 86 -3.97 -8.13 1.18
C PHE A 86 -5.40 -7.65 0.87
N LEU A 87 -5.91 -7.90 -0.33
CA LEU A 87 -7.32 -7.63 -0.67
C LEU A 87 -8.27 -8.38 0.26
N SER A 88 -8.01 -9.66 0.50
CA SER A 88 -8.80 -10.46 1.44
C SER A 88 -8.72 -9.90 2.87
N SER A 89 -7.57 -9.39 3.30
CA SER A 89 -7.41 -8.79 4.63
C SER A 89 -8.19 -7.48 4.82
N LEU A 90 -8.57 -6.84 3.71
CA LEU A 90 -9.38 -5.63 3.67
C LEU A 90 -10.86 -5.93 3.37
N ASP A 91 -11.26 -7.20 3.32
CA ASP A 91 -12.61 -7.62 2.89
C ASP A 91 -13.00 -7.03 1.51
N TYR A 92 -12.01 -6.77 0.66
CA TYR A 92 -12.15 -6.09 -0.63
C TYR A 92 -12.76 -4.66 -0.53
N GLU A 93 -12.82 -4.07 0.67
CA GLU A 93 -13.31 -2.72 0.92
C GLU A 93 -12.23 -1.66 0.65
N LEU A 94 -11.87 -1.48 -0.62
CA LEU A 94 -10.90 -0.48 -1.06
C LEU A 94 -11.48 0.93 -1.14
N TYR A 95 -12.79 1.06 -1.26
CA TYR A 95 -13.45 2.36 -1.37
C TYR A 95 -13.20 3.22 -0.13
N VAL A 96 -12.89 4.48 -0.38
CA VAL A 96 -12.73 5.52 0.64
C VAL A 96 -13.51 6.72 0.18
N SER A 97 -14.55 7.08 0.92
CA SER A 97 -15.29 8.31 0.66
C SER A 97 -14.38 9.53 0.85
N GLU A 98 -14.70 10.62 0.15
CA GLU A 98 -14.01 11.90 0.28
C GLU A 98 -13.87 12.34 1.75
N ARG A 99 -14.95 12.22 2.53
CA ARG A 99 -14.94 12.52 3.97
C ARG A 99 -13.91 11.68 4.73
N GLN A 100 -13.91 10.36 4.55
CA GLN A 100 -12.96 9.47 5.22
C GLN A 100 -11.52 9.79 4.81
N TYR A 101 -11.29 10.12 3.54
CA TYR A 101 -9.99 10.51 3.04
C TYR A 101 -9.50 11.80 3.71
N PHE A 102 -10.31 12.85 3.78
CA PHE A 102 -9.93 14.10 4.45
C PHE A 102 -9.70 13.94 5.96
N GLU A 103 -10.53 13.13 6.64
CA GLU A 103 -10.31 12.78 8.05
C GLU A 103 -8.97 12.07 8.23
N TRP A 104 -8.61 11.17 7.30
CA TRP A 104 -7.32 10.48 7.29
C TRP A 104 -6.15 11.43 7.06
N VAL A 105 -6.21 12.31 6.06
CA VAL A 105 -5.15 13.30 5.79
C VAL A 105 -4.91 14.19 7.00
N LYS A 106 -5.98 14.73 7.58
CA LYS A 106 -5.89 15.54 8.81
C LYS A 106 -5.24 14.79 9.96
N LYS A 107 -5.53 13.49 10.09
CA LYS A 107 -4.87 12.63 11.08
C LYS A 107 -3.39 12.45 10.77
N MET A 108 -3.00 12.27 9.51
CA MET A 108 -1.58 12.15 9.10
C MET A 108 -0.79 13.44 9.36
N ASP A 109 -1.38 14.60 9.09
CA ASP A 109 -0.75 15.91 9.35
C ASP A 109 -0.42 16.12 10.83
N SER A 110 -1.19 15.51 11.74
CA SER A 110 -0.93 15.60 13.19
C SER A 110 0.30 14.80 13.67
N PHE A 111 0.85 13.91 12.83
CA PHE A 111 2.05 13.14 13.15
C PHE A 111 3.35 13.79 12.65
N VAL A 112 3.26 14.94 11.98
CA VAL A 112 4.40 15.72 11.48
C VAL A 112 4.80 16.79 12.50
#